data_AF-K1S7G3-F1
#
_entry.id   AF-K1S7G3-F1
#
_cell.length_a   1.000
_cell.length_b   1.000
_cell.length_c   1.000
_cell.angle_alpha   90.00
_cell.angle_beta   90.00
_cell.angle_gamma   90.00
#
_symmetry.space_group_name_H-M   'P 1'
#
loop_
_entity.id
_entity.type
_entity.pdbx_description
1 polymer ?
#
loop_
_entity_poly.entity_id
_entity_poly.type
_entity_poly.pdbx_seq_one_letter_code
_entity_poly.pdbx_strand_id
1 'polypeptide(L)'
;NIGENDKLVTVLTDSLGVLRAFVRGAKKLSSKKQSATGLLCYSKLSLYKTKDSYIIEEAESIESFFGLRNDIEKLSLAQYFCDIAFELSPKEDDATDFLRVVLNSLYFLASGKRPPLLLKAITELRLVSLAGYMPNLIACERCGAFETPIMYFDMERGLLYCDNCADENALFPLEIGVVSRNAP
;
A
#
# COMPACT_ATOMS: atom_id res chain seq x y z
N ASN A 1 -16.65 -7.26 -20.61
CA ASN A 1 -17.80 -6.33 -20.66
C ASN A 1 -18.97 -6.97 -19.93
N ILE A 2 -19.46 -6.34 -18.85
CA ILE A 2 -20.63 -6.79 -18.08
C ILE A 2 -21.68 -5.70 -18.20
N GLY A 3 -22.81 -6.00 -18.86
CA GLY A 3 -23.91 -5.06 -19.11
C GLY A 3 -23.49 -3.80 -19.88
N GLU A 4 -24.37 -3.20 -20.68
CA GLU A 4 -23.99 -1.97 -21.39
C GLU A 4 -23.60 -0.84 -20.42
N ASN A 5 -24.23 -0.80 -19.24
CA ASN A 5 -24.12 0.32 -18.30
C ASN A 5 -23.42 0.01 -16.96
N ASP A 6 -23.01 -1.23 -16.73
CA ASP A 6 -22.39 -1.65 -15.49
C ASP A 6 -20.86 -1.65 -15.62
N LYS A 7 -20.17 -1.59 -14.47
CA LYS A 7 -18.72 -1.80 -14.40
C LYS A 7 -18.37 -2.71 -13.24
N LEU A 8 -17.26 -3.40 -13.36
CA LEU A 8 -16.66 -4.19 -12.30
C LEU A 8 -15.44 -3.44 -11.78
N VAL A 9 -15.34 -3.28 -10.47
CA VAL A 9 -14.20 -2.65 -9.82
C VAL A 9 -13.57 -3.60 -8.82
N THR A 10 -12.28 -3.42 -8.60
CA THR A 10 -11.57 -4.00 -7.46
C THR A 10 -11.39 -2.88 -6.43
N VAL A 11 -11.74 -3.16 -5.19
CA VAL A 11 -11.74 -2.17 -4.11
C VAL A 11 -11.00 -2.74 -2.92
N LEU A 12 -10.10 -1.94 -2.35
CA LEU A 12 -9.57 -2.15 -1.00
C LEU A 12 -10.51 -1.42 -0.02
N THR A 13 -11.12 -2.16 0.89
CA THR A 13 -11.93 -1.60 1.98
C THR A 13 -11.22 -1.79 3.32
N ASP A 14 -11.66 -1.06 4.33
CA ASP A 14 -11.13 -1.18 5.69
C ASP A 14 -11.49 -2.53 6.33
N SER A 15 -12.73 -2.98 6.17
CA SER A 15 -13.35 -4.05 6.96
C SER A 15 -13.53 -5.37 6.22
N LEU A 16 -13.38 -5.37 4.89
CA LEU A 16 -13.53 -6.56 4.05
C LEU A 16 -12.30 -6.76 3.15
N GLY A 17 -11.26 -5.95 3.32
CA GLY A 17 -10.04 -6.01 2.54
C GLY A 17 -10.28 -5.85 1.05
N VAL A 18 -9.55 -6.61 0.25
CA VAL A 18 -9.65 -6.55 -1.21
C VAL A 18 -10.82 -7.40 -1.70
N LEU A 19 -11.72 -6.76 -2.44
CA LEU A 19 -12.88 -7.42 -3.05
C LEU A 19 -13.17 -6.93 -4.47
N ARG A 20 -13.94 -7.74 -5.21
CA ARG A 20 -14.48 -7.36 -6.52
C ARG A 20 -15.96 -7.03 -6.38
N ALA A 21 -16.36 -5.88 -6.91
CA ALA A 21 -17.74 -5.41 -6.82
C ALA A 21 -18.30 -4.88 -8.14
N PHE A 22 -19.53 -5.27 -8.45
CA PHE A 22 -20.29 -4.73 -9.57
C PHE A 22 -20.91 -3.39 -9.18
N VAL A 23 -20.76 -2.39 -10.05
CA VAL A 23 -21.39 -1.08 -9.89
C VAL A 23 -22.48 -0.94 -10.94
N ARG A 24 -23.73 -1.11 -10.50
CA ARG A 24 -24.90 -1.05 -11.37
C ARG A 24 -25.17 0.36 -11.87
N GLY A 25 -25.37 0.52 -13.17
CA GLY A 25 -25.69 1.80 -13.82
C GLY A 25 -24.57 2.85 -13.73
N ALA A 26 -23.33 2.42 -13.52
CA ALA A 26 -22.19 3.31 -13.35
C ALA A 26 -21.83 4.11 -14.61
N LYS A 27 -22.15 3.62 -15.82
CA LYS A 27 -21.83 4.31 -17.08
C LYS A 27 -22.92 5.27 -17.55
N LYS A 28 -24.04 5.39 -16.82
CA LYS A 28 -25.06 6.41 -17.12
C LYS A 28 -24.46 7.79 -16.89
N LEU A 29 -24.63 8.72 -17.83
CA LEU A 29 -24.05 10.07 -17.77
C LEU A 29 -24.39 10.84 -16.47
N SER A 30 -25.57 10.58 -15.89
CA SER A 30 -26.03 11.18 -14.64
C SER A 30 -25.56 10.46 -13.36
N SER A 31 -24.76 9.40 -13.50
CA SER A 31 -24.41 8.51 -12.39
C SER A 31 -23.31 9.10 -11.51
N LYS A 32 -23.67 9.52 -10.31
CA LYS A 32 -22.71 9.88 -9.24
C LYS A 32 -21.77 8.72 -8.90
N LYS A 33 -22.20 7.47 -9.14
CA LYS A 33 -21.38 6.28 -8.90
C LYS A 33 -20.16 6.23 -9.83
N GLN A 34 -20.22 6.85 -11.01
CA GLN A 34 -19.13 6.77 -11.99
C GLN A 34 -17.83 7.33 -11.42
N SER A 35 -17.88 8.57 -10.91
CA SER A 35 -16.75 9.27 -10.30
C SER A 35 -16.37 8.66 -8.95
N ALA A 36 -17.35 8.36 -8.10
CA ALA A 36 -17.12 7.79 -6.76
C ALA A 36 -16.55 6.37 -6.75
N THR A 37 -16.49 5.70 -7.90
CA THR A 37 -15.83 4.38 -8.04
C THR A 37 -14.79 4.42 -9.17
N GLY A 38 -14.24 5.60 -9.44
CA GLY A 38 -13.14 5.80 -10.37
C GLY A 38 -11.80 5.36 -9.77
N LEU A 39 -10.79 5.21 -10.63
CA LEU A 39 -9.42 4.94 -10.20
C LEU A 39 -8.90 6.09 -9.31
N LEU A 40 -8.19 5.74 -8.23
CA LEU A 40 -7.65 6.67 -7.24
C LEU A 40 -8.72 7.54 -6.57
N CYS A 41 -9.86 6.93 -6.22
CA CYS A 41 -10.94 7.57 -5.49
C CYS A 41 -11.15 6.85 -4.15
N TYR A 42 -11.19 7.62 -3.07
CA TYR A 42 -11.58 7.16 -1.76
C TYR A 42 -13.03 7.53 -1.51
N SER A 43 -13.86 6.54 -1.18
CA SER A 43 -15.31 6.68 -1.14
C SER A 43 -15.91 5.89 0.01
N LYS A 44 -17.04 6.37 0.51
CA LYS A 44 -17.94 5.57 1.34
C LYS A 44 -18.81 4.72 0.43
N LEU A 45 -18.84 3.42 0.68
CA LEU A 45 -19.53 2.44 -0.16
C LEU A 45 -20.57 1.68 0.65
N SER A 46 -21.77 1.53 0.09
CA SER A 46 -22.79 0.59 0.57
C SER A 46 -22.70 -0.67 -0.28
N LEU A 47 -22.34 -1.80 0.35
CA LEU A 47 -22.06 -3.08 -0.30
C LEU A 47 -23.13 -4.12 0.01
N TYR A 48 -23.53 -4.89 -1.01
CA TYR A 48 -24.35 -6.08 -0.87
C TYR A 48 -23.55 -7.31 -1.28
N LYS A 49 -23.41 -8.29 -0.38
CA LYS A 49 -22.71 -9.56 -0.66
C LYS A 49 -23.62 -10.49 -1.44
N THR A 50 -23.14 -10.97 -2.58
CA THR A 50 -23.76 -12.07 -3.35
C THR A 50 -22.96 -13.36 -3.13
N LYS A 51 -23.30 -14.44 -3.83
CA LYS A 51 -22.61 -15.72 -3.68
C LYS A 51 -21.10 -15.64 -3.93
N ASP A 52 -20.69 -14.97 -5.03
CA ASP A 52 -19.31 -14.97 -5.50
C ASP A 52 -18.74 -13.55 -5.71
N SER A 53 -19.47 -12.50 -5.33
CA SER A 53 -19.09 -11.11 -5.58
C SER A 53 -19.82 -10.11 -4.69
N TYR A 54 -19.46 -8.84 -4.79
CA TYR A 54 -20.18 -7.75 -4.15
C TYR A 54 -20.92 -6.88 -5.17
N ILE A 55 -21.93 -6.15 -4.72
CA ILE A 55 -22.60 -5.11 -5.50
C ILE A 55 -22.48 -3.79 -4.73
N ILE A 56 -22.06 -2.73 -5.42
CA ILE A 56 -22.04 -1.36 -4.89
C ILE A 56 -23.41 -0.72 -5.17
N GLU A 57 -24.24 -0.66 -4.13
CA GLU A 57 -25.57 -0.05 -4.17
C GLU A 57 -25.50 1.48 -4.07
N GLU A 58 -24.58 2.00 -3.27
CA GLU A 58 -24.33 3.43 -3.13
C GLU A 58 -22.83 3.71 -3.05
N ALA A 59 -22.42 4.85 -3.59
CA ALA A 59 -21.04 5.31 -3.53
C ALA A 59 -21.02 6.83 -3.39
N GLU A 60 -20.37 7.31 -2.34
CA GLU A 60 -20.16 8.72 -2.06
C GLU A 60 -18.66 9.01 -2.03
N SER A 61 -18.20 9.88 -2.93
CA SER A 61 -16.80 10.27 -3.00
C SER A 61 -16.42 11.10 -1.77
N ILE A 62 -15.39 10.67 -1.05
CA ILE A 62 -14.80 11.43 0.06
C ILE A 62 -13.61 12.24 -0.47
N GLU A 63 -12.73 11.60 -1.22
CA GLU A 63 -11.57 12.23 -1.84
C GLU A 63 -11.33 11.64 -3.22
N SER A 64 -11.05 12.50 -4.19
CA SER A 64 -10.64 12.09 -5.53
C SER A 64 -9.24 12.64 -5.76
N PHE A 65 -8.25 11.76 -5.84
CA PHE A 65 -6.87 12.16 -6.13
C PHE A 65 -6.67 12.49 -7.62
N PHE A 66 -7.63 13.20 -8.23
CA PHE A 66 -7.71 13.48 -9.66
C PHE A 66 -6.47 14.23 -10.17
N GLY A 67 -5.89 15.11 -9.33
CA GLY A 67 -4.68 15.86 -9.65
C GLY A 67 -3.46 14.97 -9.97
N LEU A 68 -3.42 13.72 -9.48
CA LEU A 68 -2.36 12.77 -9.82
C LEU A 68 -2.33 12.44 -11.31
N ARG A 69 -3.45 12.59 -12.04
CA ARG A 69 -3.54 12.29 -13.47
C ARG A 69 -2.81 13.30 -14.35
N ASN A 70 -2.49 14.48 -13.81
CA ASN A 70 -1.82 15.54 -14.55
C ASN A 70 -0.30 15.31 -14.67
N ASP A 71 0.22 14.30 -13.99
CA ASP A 71 1.64 13.96 -13.95
C ASP A 71 1.78 12.45 -14.09
N ILE A 72 2.39 12.00 -15.20
CA ILE A 72 2.48 10.59 -15.53
C ILE A 72 3.30 9.78 -14.51
N GLU A 73 4.33 10.39 -13.92
CA GLU A 73 5.18 9.73 -12.93
C GLU A 73 4.42 9.52 -11.62
N LYS A 74 3.71 10.56 -11.16
CA LYS A 74 2.84 10.45 -9.98
C LYS A 74 1.69 9.49 -10.20
N LEU A 75 1.06 9.52 -11.37
CA LEU A 75 0.00 8.58 -11.73
C LEU A 75 0.50 7.13 -11.76
N SER A 76 1.69 6.89 -12.29
CA SER A 76 2.32 5.57 -12.32
C SER A 76 2.62 5.07 -10.91
N LEU A 77 3.23 5.91 -10.07
CA LEU A 77 3.55 5.54 -8.70
C LEU A 77 2.30 5.32 -7.83
N ALA A 78 1.24 6.10 -8.04
CA ALA A 78 -0.02 5.91 -7.35
C ALA A 78 -0.69 4.57 -7.71
N GLN A 79 -0.68 4.20 -8.99
CA GLN A 79 -1.17 2.89 -9.44
C GLN A 79 -0.32 1.75 -8.87
N TYR A 80 1.00 1.91 -8.85
CA TYR A 80 1.90 0.96 -8.23
C TYR A 80 1.57 0.71 -6.75
N PHE A 81 1.24 1.76 -5.97
CA PHE A 81 0.79 1.59 -4.59
C PHE A 81 -0.51 0.80 -4.49
N CYS A 82 -1.46 1.01 -5.42
CA CYS A 82 -2.67 0.22 -5.48
C CYS A 82 -2.40 -1.25 -5.83
N ASP A 83 -1.48 -1.51 -6.76
CA ASP A 83 -1.15 -2.88 -7.18
C ASP A 83 -0.47 -3.67 -6.05
N ILE A 84 0.50 -3.06 -5.35
CA ILE A 84 1.15 -3.71 -4.22
C ILE A 84 0.16 -3.94 -3.06
N ALA A 85 -0.74 -3.00 -2.81
CA ALA A 85 -1.76 -3.17 -1.79
C ALA A 85 -2.78 -4.25 -2.19
N PHE A 86 -3.14 -4.35 -3.46
CA PHE A 86 -4.01 -5.40 -3.98
C PHE A 86 -3.42 -6.79 -3.75
N GLU A 87 -2.11 -6.95 -3.93
CA GLU A 87 -1.43 -8.24 -3.74
C GLU A 87 -1.27 -8.60 -2.26
N LEU A 88 -0.92 -7.62 -1.41
CA LEU A 88 -0.53 -7.88 -0.02
C LEU A 88 -1.69 -7.81 0.99
N SER A 89 -2.77 -7.11 0.66
CA SER A 89 -3.89 -6.92 1.58
C SER A 89 -4.71 -8.21 1.73
N PRO A 90 -5.30 -8.45 2.91
CA PRO A 90 -6.16 -9.60 3.09
C PRO A 90 -7.44 -9.49 2.24
N LYS A 91 -8.10 -10.62 2.04
CA LYS A 91 -9.36 -10.75 1.29
C LYS A 91 -10.45 -11.18 2.26
N GLU A 92 -11.55 -10.43 2.30
CA GLU A 92 -12.66 -10.66 3.23
C GLU A 92 -12.26 -10.60 4.73
N ASP A 93 -11.27 -9.77 5.08
CA ASP A 93 -10.82 -9.54 6.46
C ASP A 93 -10.46 -8.05 6.68
N ASP A 94 -10.15 -7.66 7.91
CA ASP A 94 -9.72 -6.30 8.23
C ASP A 94 -8.42 -5.94 7.48
N ALA A 95 -8.48 -4.84 6.73
CA ALA A 95 -7.35 -4.22 6.04
C ALA A 95 -7.27 -2.72 6.38
N THR A 96 -7.74 -2.31 7.56
CA THR A 96 -7.79 -0.91 7.99
C THR A 96 -6.41 -0.25 7.89
N ASP A 97 -5.37 -0.94 8.35
CA ASP A 97 -4.00 -0.43 8.32
C ASP A 97 -3.42 -0.37 6.90
N PHE A 98 -3.73 -1.33 6.03
CA PHE A 98 -3.34 -1.30 4.61
C PHE A 98 -3.96 -0.10 3.90
N LEU A 99 -5.28 0.09 4.07
CA LEU A 99 -6.00 1.22 3.50
C LEU A 99 -5.41 2.55 3.99
N ARG A 100 -5.12 2.67 5.28
CA ARG A 100 -4.49 3.86 5.87
C ARG A 100 -3.13 4.16 5.24
N VAL A 101 -2.29 3.15 5.02
CA VAL A 101 -0.97 3.32 4.38
C VAL A 101 -1.15 3.82 2.94
N VAL A 102 -2.03 3.21 2.15
CA VAL A 102 -2.30 3.62 0.76
C VAL A 102 -2.83 5.06 0.71
N LEU A 103 -3.83 5.40 1.50
CA LEU A 103 -4.43 6.74 1.50
C LEU A 103 -3.42 7.83 1.90
N ASN A 104 -2.59 7.58 2.91
CA ASN A 104 -1.54 8.52 3.29
C ASN A 104 -0.50 8.67 2.17
N SER A 105 -0.12 7.58 1.52
CA SER A 105 0.85 7.58 0.42
C SER A 105 0.32 8.40 -0.77
N LEU A 106 -0.93 8.19 -1.15
CA LEU A 106 -1.61 8.97 -2.19
C LEU A 106 -1.72 10.46 -1.82
N TYR A 107 -2.04 10.77 -0.57
CA TYR A 107 -2.11 12.15 -0.08
C TYR A 107 -0.75 12.87 -0.16
N PHE A 108 0.32 12.26 0.34
CA PHE A 108 1.66 12.86 0.29
C PHE A 108 2.17 13.01 -1.14
N LEU A 109 1.87 12.03 -2.01
CA LEU A 109 2.23 12.08 -3.43
C LEU A 109 1.48 13.18 -4.17
N ALA A 110 0.16 13.28 -3.96
CA ALA A 110 -0.70 14.29 -4.58
C ALA A 110 -0.32 15.71 -4.13
N SER A 111 -0.01 15.88 -2.85
CA SER A 111 0.38 17.19 -2.28
C SER A 111 1.84 17.57 -2.53
N GLY A 112 2.68 16.67 -3.06
CA GLY A 112 4.11 16.93 -3.30
C GLY A 112 4.91 17.18 -2.02
N LYS A 113 4.39 16.78 -0.86
CA LYS A 113 4.99 17.04 0.46
C LYS A 113 6.23 16.20 0.75
N ARG A 114 6.47 15.13 -0.02
CA ARG A 114 7.60 14.20 0.14
C ARG A 114 8.12 13.76 -1.24
N PRO A 115 9.42 13.47 -1.38
CA PRO A 115 9.97 12.92 -2.61
C PRO A 115 9.32 11.59 -3.01
N PRO A 116 9.01 11.35 -4.30
CA PRO A 116 8.37 10.11 -4.76
C PRO A 116 9.13 8.83 -4.38
N LEU A 117 10.45 8.81 -4.50
CA LEU A 117 11.27 7.65 -4.14
C LEU A 117 11.22 7.32 -2.64
N LEU A 118 11.16 8.34 -1.78
CA LEU A 118 11.01 8.14 -0.35
C LEU A 118 9.63 7.56 -0.01
N LEU A 119 8.57 8.09 -0.65
CA LEU A 119 7.23 7.54 -0.49
C LEU A 119 7.19 6.09 -0.94
N LYS A 120 7.80 5.76 -2.08
CA LYS A 120 7.89 4.40 -2.58
C LYS A 120 8.47 3.44 -1.53
N ALA A 121 9.66 3.73 -1.03
CA ALA A 121 10.33 2.87 -0.05
C ALA A 121 9.52 2.72 1.25
N ILE A 122 8.93 3.80 1.76
CA ILE A 122 8.12 3.77 2.99
C ILE A 122 6.85 2.94 2.78
N THR A 123 6.13 3.16 1.68
CA THR A 123 4.89 2.46 1.36
C THR A 123 5.15 0.96 1.20
N GLU A 124 6.19 0.58 0.47
CA GLU A 124 6.62 -0.82 0.31
C GLU A 124 6.91 -1.47 1.65
N LEU A 125 7.83 -0.88 2.43
CA LEU A 125 8.23 -1.43 3.73
C LEU A 125 7.04 -1.57 4.69
N ARG A 126 6.13 -0.59 4.70
CA ARG A 126 4.93 -0.64 5.56
C ARG A 126 3.97 -1.75 5.13
N LEU A 127 3.68 -1.88 3.84
CA LEU A 127 2.73 -2.89 3.35
C LEU A 127 3.29 -4.31 3.51
N VAL A 128 4.57 -4.55 3.22
CA VAL A 128 5.17 -5.88 3.43
C VAL A 128 5.25 -6.24 4.91
N SER A 129 5.50 -5.26 5.80
CA SER A 129 5.50 -5.49 7.25
C SER A 129 4.10 -5.85 7.75
N LEU A 130 3.06 -5.17 7.27
CA LEU A 130 1.67 -5.50 7.58
C LEU A 130 1.27 -6.89 7.08
N ALA A 131 1.82 -7.31 5.94
CA ALA A 131 1.63 -8.65 5.39
C ALA A 131 2.48 -9.75 6.08
N GLY A 132 3.21 -9.42 7.15
CA GLY A 132 3.99 -10.38 7.94
C GLY A 132 5.43 -10.62 7.45
N TYR A 133 5.88 -9.89 6.43
CA TYR A 133 7.25 -9.93 5.91
C TYR A 133 8.13 -8.84 6.53
N MET A 134 7.88 -8.49 7.81
CA MET A 134 8.67 -7.47 8.48
C MET A 134 10.13 -7.95 8.59
N PRO A 135 11.11 -7.19 8.08
CA PRO A 135 12.52 -7.57 8.22
C PRO A 135 12.95 -7.55 9.69
N ASN A 136 13.88 -8.44 10.05
CA ASN A 136 14.51 -8.44 11.38
C ASN A 136 15.58 -7.35 11.43
N LEU A 137 15.15 -6.19 11.95
CA LEU A 137 15.94 -4.97 12.00
C LEU A 137 16.40 -4.62 13.41
N ILE A 138 16.36 -5.55 14.36
CA ILE A 138 16.62 -5.25 15.79
C ILE A 138 18.09 -5.46 16.16
N ALA A 139 18.68 -6.56 15.71
CA ALA A 139 20.02 -6.98 16.10
C ALA A 139 20.63 -7.86 15.01
N CYS A 140 21.95 -8.06 15.08
CA CYS A 140 22.66 -9.02 14.26
C CYS A 140 22.04 -10.42 14.41
N GLU A 141 21.63 -11.02 13.29
CA GLU A 141 21.00 -12.35 13.26
C GLU A 141 21.90 -13.44 13.84
N ARG A 142 23.23 -13.33 13.66
CA ARG A 142 24.17 -14.40 14.07
C ARG A 142 24.54 -14.31 15.56
N CYS A 143 24.87 -13.13 16.06
CA CYS A 143 25.42 -12.96 17.42
C CYS A 143 24.54 -12.15 18.38
N GLY A 144 23.44 -11.56 17.90
CA GLY A 144 22.54 -10.76 18.72
C GLY A 144 23.06 -9.37 19.09
N ALA A 145 24.17 -8.91 18.50
CA ALA A 145 24.65 -7.53 18.72
C ALA A 145 23.60 -6.51 18.23
N PHE A 146 23.12 -5.66 19.15
CA PHE A 146 22.13 -4.63 18.84
C PHE A 146 22.71 -3.47 18.03
N GLU A 147 23.96 -3.11 18.31
CA GLU A 147 24.62 -1.98 17.66
C GLU A 147 26.13 -2.22 17.60
N THR A 148 26.72 -1.85 16.46
CA THR A 148 28.17 -1.78 16.24
C THR A 148 28.45 -0.56 15.35
N PRO A 149 29.71 -0.12 15.18
CA PRO A 149 30.02 1.05 14.36
C PRO A 149 29.47 1.00 12.93
N ILE A 150 29.36 -0.21 12.36
CA ILE A 150 28.77 -0.46 11.05
C ILE A 150 27.89 -1.70 11.16
N MET A 151 26.61 -1.53 10.80
CA MET A 151 25.70 -2.65 10.60
C MET A 151 25.50 -2.88 9.10
N TYR A 152 25.13 -4.09 8.72
CA TYR A 152 24.88 -4.48 7.35
C TYR A 152 23.46 -5.01 7.21
N PHE A 153 22.75 -4.58 6.17
CA PHE A 153 21.43 -5.11 5.83
C PHE A 153 21.52 -6.04 4.64
N ASP A 154 21.08 -7.27 4.86
CA ASP A 154 20.83 -8.25 3.80
C ASP A 154 19.44 -7.98 3.23
N MET A 155 19.38 -7.38 2.04
CA MET A 155 18.12 -7.06 1.38
C MET A 155 17.35 -8.30 0.93
N GLU A 156 18.03 -9.40 0.60
CA GLU A 156 17.36 -10.61 0.12
C GLU A 156 16.65 -11.34 1.25
N ARG A 157 17.28 -11.38 2.42
CA ARG A 157 16.74 -12.10 3.59
C ARG A 157 16.00 -11.20 4.58
N GLY A 158 16.19 -9.88 4.48
CA GLY A 158 15.62 -8.93 5.42
C GLY A 158 16.24 -9.04 6.82
N LEU A 159 17.56 -9.28 6.90
CA LEU A 159 18.30 -9.53 8.15
C LEU A 159 19.38 -8.47 8.37
N LEU A 160 19.72 -8.22 9.63
CA LEU A 160 20.88 -7.42 10.00
C LEU A 160 22.07 -8.30 10.38
N TYR A 161 23.27 -7.83 10.05
CA TYR A 161 24.55 -8.41 10.47
C TYR A 161 25.46 -7.31 11.00
N CYS A 162 26.22 -7.58 12.06
CA CYS A 162 27.30 -6.69 12.47
C CYS A 162 28.55 -6.89 11.60
N ASP A 163 29.49 -5.96 11.69
CA ASP A 163 30.82 -6.03 11.08
C ASP A 163 31.56 -7.35 11.28
N ASN A 164 31.45 -8.00 12.44
CA ASN A 164 32.10 -9.28 12.73
C ASN A 164 31.38 -10.51 12.14
N CYS A 165 30.10 -10.38 11.77
CA CYS A 165 29.26 -11.49 11.32
C CYS A 165 28.83 -11.39 9.85
N ALA A 166 29.05 -10.23 9.23
CA ALA A 166 28.79 -10.00 7.82
C ALA A 166 29.69 -10.90 6.95
N ASP A 167 29.08 -11.65 6.04
CA ASP A 167 29.78 -12.48 5.04
C ASP A 167 29.86 -11.73 3.68
N GLU A 168 30.51 -12.29 2.65
CA GLU A 168 30.72 -11.67 1.32
C GLU A 168 29.46 -11.46 0.45
N ASN A 169 28.25 -11.64 1.01
CA ASN A 169 27.00 -11.42 0.26
C ASN A 169 26.81 -9.92 -0.06
N ALA A 170 25.83 -9.60 -0.92
CA ALA A 170 25.45 -8.23 -1.28
C ALA A 170 24.80 -7.50 -0.08
N LEU A 171 25.62 -7.21 0.92
CA LEU A 171 25.27 -6.58 2.18
C LEU A 171 25.41 -5.07 2.05
N PHE A 172 24.35 -4.34 2.37
CA PHE A 172 24.34 -2.89 2.32
C PHE A 172 24.79 -2.33 3.67
N PRO A 173 25.88 -1.54 3.73
CA PRO A 173 26.30 -0.92 4.98
C PRO A 173 25.28 0.14 5.41
N LEU A 174 24.94 0.13 6.69
CA LEU A 174 24.06 1.08 7.33
C LEU A 174 24.86 1.89 8.35
N GLU A 175 24.73 3.21 8.25
CA GLU A 175 25.27 4.13 9.24
C GLU A 175 24.52 4.00 10.58
N ILE A 176 25.20 4.38 11.66
CA ILE A 176 24.60 4.47 13.00
C ILE A 176 23.34 5.36 12.94
N GLY A 177 22.25 4.91 13.57
CA GLY A 177 21.00 5.67 13.67
C GLY A 177 20.00 5.44 12.52
N VAL A 178 20.35 4.68 11.48
CA VAL A 178 19.39 4.33 10.40
C VAL A 178 18.32 3.36 10.90
N VAL A 179 18.71 2.42 11.76
CA VAL A 179 17.83 1.35 12.25
C VAL A 179 17.70 1.34 13.77
N SER A 180 18.72 1.82 14.48
CA SER A 180 18.61 2.09 15.91
C SER A 180 17.59 3.21 16.12
N ARG A 181 16.37 2.84 16.54
CA ARG A 181 15.60 3.75 17.39
C ARG A 181 16.51 4.05 18.56
N ASN A 182 16.66 5.31 18.94
CA ASN A 182 17.10 5.65 20.29
C ASN A 182 16.32 4.77 21.25
N ALA A 183 16.97 3.72 21.76
CA ALA A 183 16.45 2.93 22.85
C ALA A 183 16.45 3.88 24.04
N PRO A 184 15.30 4.22 24.63
CA PRO A 184 15.32 4.70 26.00
C PRO A 184 15.83 3.61 26.95
#